data_AF-A0A139SX99-F1
#
_entry.id   AF-A0A139SX99-F1
#
_cell.length_a   1.000
_cell.length_b   1.000
_cell.length_c   1.000
_cell.angle_alpha   90.00
_cell.angle_beta   90.00
_cell.angle_gamma   90.00
#
_symmetry.space_group_name_H-M   'P 1'
#
loop_
_entity.id
_entity.type
_entity.pdbx_description
1 polymer ?
#
loop_
_entity_poly.entity_id
_entity_poly.type
_entity_poly.pdbx_seq_one_letter_code
_entity_poly.pdbx_strand_id
1 'polypeptide(L)'
;MQLNVSGAEALEVSDITFAAQFNETLVHQAVVAYMAGGRQGSRKQKTRAEVSGGGKKPWRQKSTGRARAGSTRGPIWRGGGVTFAARPQNHEQKLNRKMYRAALRSILSELVRNERLVVVPEFVVEVPKTKALLGKLGALELSDVLIISESIDENLYLAARNLPHVDVRDVLGADPVSLIAFEKVLVTVAALKKFEELLG
;
A
#
# COMPACT_ATOMS: atom_id res chain seq x y z
N MET A 1 15.42 -7.10 23.16
CA MET A 1 15.51 -5.65 23.40
C MET A 1 14.33 -5.21 24.24
N GLN A 2 14.38 -4.05 24.87
CA GLN A 2 13.27 -3.53 25.67
C GLN A 2 12.57 -2.38 24.94
N LEU A 3 11.24 -2.40 24.94
CA LEU A 3 10.41 -1.29 24.46
C LEU A 3 9.68 -0.65 25.64
N ASN A 4 9.68 0.69 25.66
CA ASN A 4 8.93 1.44 26.66
C ASN A 4 7.44 1.38 26.33
N VAL A 5 6.63 1.06 27.35
CA VAL A 5 5.17 1.05 27.25
C VAL A 5 4.62 2.25 28.00
N SER A 6 3.76 3.05 27.35
CA SER A 6 3.17 4.22 27.98
C SER A 6 2.32 3.80 29.18
N GLY A 7 2.71 4.25 30.39
CA GLY A 7 1.99 3.97 31.63
C GLY A 7 2.18 2.56 32.19
N ALA A 8 3.17 1.79 31.73
CA ALA A 8 3.46 0.44 32.25
C ALA A 8 4.98 0.14 32.25
N GLU A 9 5.35 -1.04 32.76
CA GLU A 9 6.73 -1.53 32.75
C GLU A 9 7.23 -1.79 31.32
N ALA A 10 8.55 -1.70 31.13
CA ALA A 10 9.18 -1.99 29.85
C ALA A 10 8.91 -3.44 29.43
N LEU A 11 8.58 -3.64 28.15
CA LEU A 11 8.30 -4.95 27.58
C LEU A 11 9.55 -5.50 26.88
N GLU A 12 9.95 -6.70 27.25
CA GLU A 12 11.01 -7.42 26.55
C GLU A 12 10.46 -8.03 25.24
N VAL A 13 11.15 -7.76 24.14
CA VAL A 13 10.77 -8.16 22.79
C VAL A 13 11.96 -8.73 22.01
N SER A 14 11.68 -9.55 21.00
CA SER A 14 12.65 -10.23 20.16
C SER A 14 13.48 -9.26 19.31
N ASP A 15 14.80 -9.38 19.43
CA ASP A 15 15.77 -8.60 18.62
C ASP A 15 15.65 -8.90 17.13
N ILE A 16 15.24 -10.12 16.77
CA ILE A 16 15.08 -10.52 15.36
C ILE A 16 13.97 -9.69 14.69
N THR A 17 12.94 -9.32 15.44
CA THR A 17 11.77 -8.61 14.91
C THR A 17 11.93 -7.09 14.98
N PHE A 18 12.50 -6.58 16.08
CA PHE A 18 12.53 -5.13 16.38
C PHE A 18 13.94 -4.50 16.39
N ALA A 19 15.02 -5.30 16.25
CA ALA A 19 16.40 -4.80 16.18
C ALA A 19 17.13 -5.20 14.88
N ALA A 20 16.41 -5.62 13.84
CA ALA A 20 16.99 -6.00 12.56
C ALA A 20 17.65 -4.82 11.85
N GLN A 21 18.78 -5.04 11.18
CA GLN A 21 19.46 -4.00 10.39
C GLN A 21 18.55 -3.50 9.27
N PHE A 22 18.55 -2.19 9.03
CA PHE A 22 17.78 -1.61 7.94
C PHE A 22 18.31 -2.04 6.57
N ASN A 23 17.47 -2.70 5.78
CA ASN A 23 17.77 -3.07 4.39
C ASN A 23 16.86 -2.27 3.45
N GLU A 24 17.32 -1.07 3.09
CA GLU A 24 16.58 -0.14 2.25
C GLU A 24 16.14 -0.76 0.91
N THR A 25 17.03 -1.50 0.24
CA THR A 25 16.73 -2.13 -1.05
C THR A 25 15.56 -3.11 -0.96
N LEU A 26 15.54 -3.92 0.10
CA LEU A 26 14.46 -4.89 0.33
C LEU A 26 13.14 -4.19 0.68
N VAL A 27 13.20 -3.15 1.52
CA VAL A 27 12.02 -2.34 1.88
C VAL A 27 11.44 -1.64 0.66
N HIS A 28 12.28 -0.99 -0.15
CA HIS A 28 11.88 -0.36 -1.40
C HIS A 28 11.22 -1.37 -2.35
N GLN A 29 11.81 -2.55 -2.53
CA GLN A 29 11.21 -3.60 -3.36
C GLN A 29 9.83 -4.04 -2.84
N ALA A 30 9.67 -4.19 -1.53
CA ALA A 30 8.40 -4.57 -0.92
C ALA A 30 7.32 -3.49 -1.11
N VAL A 31 7.67 -2.22 -0.92
CA VAL A 31 6.78 -1.07 -1.13
C VAL A 31 6.34 -0.99 -2.61
N VAL A 32 7.28 -1.09 -3.55
CA VAL A 32 6.97 -1.04 -4.98
C VAL A 32 6.05 -2.21 -5.38
N ALA A 33 6.31 -3.42 -4.88
CA ALA A 33 5.47 -4.58 -5.17
C ALA A 33 4.04 -4.40 -4.61
N TYR A 34 3.92 -3.89 -3.39
CA TYR A 34 2.62 -3.60 -2.76
C TYR A 34 1.82 -2.56 -3.56
N MET A 35 2.45 -1.41 -3.87
CA MET A 35 1.80 -0.35 -4.64
C MET A 35 1.45 -0.80 -6.07
N ALA A 36 2.27 -1.66 -6.68
CA ALA A 36 1.98 -2.22 -8.00
C ALA A 36 0.76 -3.15 -7.98
N GLY A 37 0.62 -3.97 -6.93
CA GLY A 37 -0.52 -4.87 -6.73
C GLY A 37 -1.87 -4.16 -6.54
N GLY A 38 -1.87 -2.94 -5.98
CA GLY A 38 -3.08 -2.13 -5.83
C GLY A 38 -3.63 -1.53 -7.13
N ARG A 39 -2.93 -1.68 -8.27
CA ARG A 39 -3.33 -1.06 -9.54
C ARG A 39 -4.29 -1.96 -10.32
N GLN A 40 -5.49 -1.45 -10.60
CA GLN A 40 -6.52 -2.18 -11.35
C GLN A 40 -6.16 -2.49 -12.81
N GLY A 41 -5.34 -1.65 -13.46
CA GLY A 41 -4.94 -1.87 -14.87
C GLY A 41 -6.06 -1.67 -15.91
N SER A 42 -7.12 -0.94 -15.56
CA SER A 42 -8.32 -0.72 -16.39
C SER A 42 -8.10 0.30 -17.51
N ARG A 43 -7.31 -0.06 -18.53
CA ARG A 43 -7.11 0.76 -19.73
C ARG A 43 -7.17 -0.08 -21.01
N LYS A 44 -7.79 0.48 -22.05
CA LYS A 44 -7.82 -0.14 -23.39
C LYS A 44 -7.87 0.94 -24.47
N GLN A 45 -7.09 0.76 -25.53
CA GLN A 45 -7.26 1.50 -26.79
C GLN A 45 -7.59 0.52 -27.92
N LYS A 46 -8.06 1.06 -29.05
CA LYS A 46 -8.37 0.24 -30.23
C LYS A 46 -7.14 0.18 -31.13
N THR A 47 -6.69 -1.03 -31.42
CA THR A 47 -5.76 -1.29 -32.52
C THR A 47 -6.44 -1.03 -33.87
N ARG A 48 -5.66 -0.96 -34.96
CA ARG A 48 -6.23 -0.82 -36.33
C ARG A 48 -7.27 -1.89 -36.69
N ALA A 49 -7.21 -3.06 -36.05
CA ALA A 49 -8.14 -4.16 -36.26
C ALA A 49 -9.49 -3.95 -35.56
N GLU A 50 -9.48 -3.27 -34.41
CA GLU A 50 -10.67 -3.01 -33.58
C GLU A 50 -11.38 -1.69 -33.92
N VAL A 51 -10.71 -0.77 -34.62
CA VAL A 51 -11.36 0.44 -35.15
C VAL A 51 -12.38 0.03 -36.23
N SER A 52 -13.59 0.61 -36.17
CA SER A 52 -14.66 0.34 -37.15
C SER A 52 -14.32 0.87 -38.54
N GLY A 53 -14.84 0.23 -39.59
CA GLY A 53 -14.62 0.61 -40.99
C GLY A 53 -13.42 -0.06 -41.66
N GLY A 54 -12.84 0.59 -42.68
CA GLY A 54 -11.73 0.05 -43.46
C GLY A 54 -12.11 -1.14 -44.35
N GLY A 55 -11.23 -2.14 -44.48
CA GLY A 55 -11.49 -3.37 -45.26
C GLY A 55 -11.13 -3.27 -46.74
N LYS A 56 -11.48 -2.16 -47.39
CA LYS A 56 -11.04 -1.86 -48.77
C LYS A 56 -9.79 -0.99 -48.76
N LYS A 57 -8.87 -1.28 -49.67
CA LYS A 57 -7.71 -0.42 -49.94
C LYS A 57 -8.18 0.97 -50.41
N PRO A 58 -7.68 2.08 -49.84
CA PRO A 58 -8.14 3.42 -50.20
C PRO A 58 -8.02 3.75 -51.71
N TRP A 59 -6.97 3.24 -52.35
CA TRP A 59 -6.74 3.36 -53.81
C TRP A 59 -5.84 2.24 -54.35
N ARG A 60 -5.80 2.09 -55.68
CA ARG A 60 -4.94 1.11 -56.38
C ARG A 60 -3.44 1.32 -56.09
N GLN A 61 -2.64 0.26 -56.19
CA GLN A 61 -1.23 0.25 -55.72
C GLN A 61 -0.27 1.18 -56.49
N LYS A 62 -0.54 1.44 -57.77
CA LYS A 62 0.32 2.26 -58.67
C LYS A 62 -0.55 3.25 -59.45
N SER A 63 0.11 4.25 -60.05
CA SER A 63 -0.52 5.21 -60.97
C SER A 63 -1.62 6.08 -60.33
N THR A 64 -1.42 6.53 -59.09
CA THR A 64 -2.34 7.43 -58.37
C THR A 64 -1.71 8.76 -57.94
N GLY A 65 -0.37 8.90 -58.03
CA GLY A 65 0.36 10.08 -57.55
C GLY A 65 0.40 10.26 -56.02
N ARG A 66 -0.27 9.38 -55.25
CA ARG A 66 -0.36 9.44 -53.78
C ARG A 66 0.58 8.41 -53.14
N ALA A 67 0.97 8.64 -51.89
CA ALA A 67 1.67 7.63 -51.09
C ALA A 67 0.88 6.31 -51.03
N ARG A 68 1.56 5.17 -50.86
CA ARG A 68 0.87 3.87 -50.80
C ARG A 68 0.15 3.70 -49.47
N ALA A 69 -1.14 3.37 -49.51
CA ALA A 69 -1.94 3.08 -48.32
C ALA A 69 -2.65 1.74 -48.45
N GLY A 70 -2.61 0.93 -47.39
CA GLY A 70 -3.28 -0.38 -47.34
C GLY A 70 -4.68 -0.33 -46.73
N SER A 71 -4.93 0.59 -45.79
CA SER A 71 -6.20 0.71 -45.05
C SER A 71 -6.34 2.12 -44.49
N THR A 72 -7.56 2.64 -44.44
CA THR A 72 -7.87 3.92 -43.76
C THR A 72 -7.77 3.84 -42.24
N ARG A 73 -7.76 2.62 -41.67
CA ARG A 73 -7.62 2.37 -40.22
C ARG A 73 -6.17 2.33 -39.74
N GLY A 74 -5.20 2.55 -40.62
CA GLY A 74 -3.79 2.51 -40.26
C GLY A 74 -3.42 3.59 -39.24
N PRO A 75 -2.42 3.36 -38.37
CA PRO A 75 -2.08 4.28 -37.28
C PRO A 75 -1.56 5.65 -37.73
N ILE A 76 -1.09 5.76 -38.97
CA ILE A 76 -0.65 7.03 -39.58
C ILE A 76 -1.86 7.92 -39.93
N TRP A 77 -3.02 7.30 -40.18
CA TRP A 77 -4.23 8.03 -40.55
C TRP A 77 -4.91 8.63 -39.32
N ARG A 78 -5.40 9.86 -39.45
CA ARG A 78 -6.32 10.45 -38.47
C ARG A 78 -7.58 9.59 -38.37
N GLY A 79 -7.97 9.24 -37.14
CA GLY A 79 -9.09 8.32 -36.89
C GLY A 79 -8.72 6.84 -37.07
N GLY A 80 -7.46 6.52 -37.39
CA GLY A 80 -6.92 5.17 -37.39
C GLY A 80 -6.70 4.63 -35.98
N GLY A 81 -6.33 3.35 -35.89
CA GLY A 81 -6.06 2.69 -34.60
C GLY A 81 -4.69 3.06 -34.02
N VAL A 82 -4.50 2.84 -32.72
CA VAL A 82 -3.22 3.04 -32.04
C VAL A 82 -2.27 1.89 -32.35
N THR A 83 -0.99 2.19 -32.64
CA THR A 83 0.03 1.17 -32.98
C THR A 83 0.26 0.18 -31.84
N PHE A 84 0.60 0.69 -30.65
CA PHE A 84 0.76 -0.10 -29.43
C PHE A 84 -0.38 0.20 -28.47
N ALA A 85 -1.59 -0.20 -28.87
CA ALA A 85 -2.77 -0.03 -28.04
C ALA A 85 -2.62 -0.81 -26.73
N ALA A 86 -2.79 -0.16 -25.58
CA ALA A 86 -2.77 -0.84 -24.31
C ALA A 86 -3.99 -1.76 -24.19
N ARG A 87 -3.83 -2.78 -23.37
CA ARG A 87 -4.87 -3.71 -22.94
C ARG A 87 -4.91 -3.75 -21.41
N PRO A 88 -6.04 -4.17 -20.82
CA PRO A 88 -6.08 -4.48 -19.40
C PRO A 88 -4.99 -5.51 -19.07
N GLN A 89 -4.26 -5.27 -17.98
CA GLN A 89 -3.11 -6.08 -17.59
C GLN A 89 -2.99 -6.11 -16.06
N ASN A 90 -2.43 -7.21 -15.54
CA ASN A 90 -2.07 -7.30 -14.13
C ASN A 90 -0.68 -6.65 -13.90
N HIS A 91 -0.58 -5.84 -12.85
CA HIS A 91 0.63 -5.16 -12.41
C HIS A 91 1.31 -5.82 -11.20
N GLU A 92 0.72 -6.88 -10.67
CA GLU A 92 1.23 -7.64 -9.52
C GLU A 92 2.62 -8.20 -9.78
N GLN A 93 3.48 -8.08 -8.77
CA GLN A 93 4.84 -8.59 -8.78
C GLN A 93 5.00 -9.60 -7.65
N LYS A 94 5.56 -10.77 -7.97
CA LYS A 94 5.81 -11.81 -6.96
C LYS A 94 6.89 -11.33 -5.99
N LEU A 95 6.55 -11.24 -4.72
CA LEU A 95 7.49 -11.09 -3.62
C LEU A 95 7.47 -12.36 -2.76
N ASN A 96 8.64 -12.92 -2.46
CA ASN A 96 8.71 -14.14 -1.65
C ASN A 96 8.26 -13.86 -0.21
N ARG A 97 7.58 -14.82 0.43
CA ARG A 97 7.08 -14.67 1.81
C ARG A 97 8.17 -14.29 2.81
N LYS A 98 9.36 -14.91 2.70
CA LYS A 98 10.52 -14.59 3.55
C LYS A 98 11.03 -13.17 3.32
N MET A 99 11.01 -12.69 2.08
CA MET A 99 11.39 -11.31 1.73
C MET A 99 10.41 -10.31 2.33
N TYR A 100 9.11 -10.57 2.22
CA TYR A 100 8.07 -9.71 2.81
C TYR A 100 8.22 -9.60 4.34
N ARG A 101 8.38 -10.75 5.03
CA ARG A 101 8.61 -10.76 6.49
C ARG A 101 9.89 -10.02 6.88
N ALA A 102 10.99 -10.23 6.16
CA ALA A 102 12.24 -9.53 6.42
C ALA A 102 12.12 -8.01 6.18
N ALA A 103 11.35 -7.56 5.18
CA ALA A 103 11.05 -6.15 4.97
C ALA A 103 10.27 -5.57 6.17
N LEU A 104 9.25 -6.26 6.67
CA LEU A 104 8.48 -5.81 7.84
C LEU A 104 9.36 -5.72 9.10
N ARG A 105 10.22 -6.70 9.38
CA ARG A 105 11.19 -6.63 10.50
C ARG A 105 12.09 -5.40 10.36
N SER A 106 12.61 -5.15 9.16
CA SER A 106 13.46 -3.99 8.87
C SER A 106 12.71 -2.66 9.10
N ILE A 107 11.43 -2.58 8.72
CA ILE A 107 10.61 -1.38 8.93
C ILE A 107 10.30 -1.17 10.42
N LEU A 108 9.84 -2.22 11.12
CA LEU A 108 9.54 -2.14 12.56
C LEU A 108 10.77 -1.72 13.37
N SER A 109 11.95 -2.23 12.99
CA SER A 109 13.21 -1.87 13.65
C SER A 109 13.56 -0.39 13.43
N GLU A 110 13.31 0.15 12.24
CA GLU A 110 13.48 1.59 11.98
C GLU A 110 12.42 2.45 12.69
N LEU A 111 11.19 1.98 12.83
CA LEU A 111 10.16 2.69 13.61
C LEU A 111 10.59 2.83 15.07
N VAL A 112 11.25 1.82 15.63
CA VAL A 112 11.82 1.89 16.98
C VAL A 112 13.00 2.87 17.04
N ARG A 113 13.98 2.76 16.13
CA ARG A 113 15.17 3.63 16.12
C ARG A 113 14.84 5.11 15.96
N ASN A 114 13.80 5.41 15.19
CA ASN A 114 13.36 6.79 14.93
C ASN A 114 12.30 7.27 15.94
N GLU A 115 12.06 6.52 17.03
CA GLU A 115 11.07 6.85 18.06
C GLU A 115 9.65 7.09 17.50
N ARG A 116 9.32 6.43 16.38
CA ARG A 116 8.02 6.51 15.72
C ARG A 116 7.03 5.46 16.21
N LEU A 117 7.52 4.39 16.84
CA LEU A 117 6.70 3.35 17.45
C LEU A 117 6.28 3.74 18.87
N VAL A 118 4.98 3.86 19.12
CA VAL A 118 4.41 4.13 20.44
C VAL A 118 3.69 2.87 20.92
N VAL A 119 4.13 2.31 22.05
CA VAL A 119 3.52 1.09 22.60
C VAL A 119 2.60 1.46 23.77
N VAL A 120 1.37 0.96 23.72
CA VAL A 120 0.39 1.13 24.80
C VAL A 120 -0.12 -0.23 25.29
N PRO A 121 -0.49 -0.39 26.56
CA PRO A 121 -1.04 -1.66 27.06
C PRO A 121 -2.30 -2.05 26.29
N GLU A 122 -3.22 -1.10 26.15
CA GLU A 122 -4.53 -1.26 25.52
C GLU A 122 -4.97 0.07 24.89
N PHE A 123 -5.76 -0.02 23.81
CA PHE A 123 -6.33 1.15 23.14
C PHE A 123 -7.78 0.89 22.71
N VAL A 124 -8.72 1.20 23.60
CA VAL A 124 -10.16 0.96 23.39
C VAL A 124 -10.94 2.28 23.38
N VAL A 125 -12.01 2.36 22.60
CA VAL A 125 -12.94 3.50 22.61
C VAL A 125 -14.33 2.99 23.02
N GLU A 126 -14.85 3.47 24.15
CA GLU A 126 -16.12 2.96 24.72
C GLU A 126 -17.35 3.28 23.85
N VAL A 127 -17.33 4.44 23.17
CA VAL A 127 -18.46 4.94 22.38
C VAL A 127 -17.96 5.29 20.98
N PRO A 128 -18.65 4.92 19.89
CA PRO A 128 -18.24 5.19 18.52
C PRO A 128 -18.39 6.68 18.16
N LYS A 129 -17.57 7.53 18.76
CA LYS A 129 -17.59 9.00 18.61
C LYS A 129 -16.18 9.50 18.32
N THR A 130 -16.02 10.12 17.16
CA THR A 130 -14.75 10.69 16.68
C THR A 130 -14.14 11.69 17.68
N LYS A 131 -14.97 12.49 18.37
CA LYS A 131 -14.49 13.44 19.40
C LYS A 131 -13.84 12.73 20.59
N ALA A 132 -14.36 11.56 20.99
CA ALA A 132 -13.78 10.80 22.09
C ALA A 132 -12.40 10.23 21.68
N LEU A 133 -12.28 9.72 20.46
CA LEU A 133 -11.00 9.26 19.91
C LEU A 133 -9.97 10.40 19.80
N LEU A 134 -10.37 11.57 19.29
CA LEU A 134 -9.50 12.75 19.24
C LEU A 134 -9.00 13.18 20.62
N GLY A 135 -9.86 13.10 21.65
CA GLY A 135 -9.44 13.37 23.03
C GLY A 135 -8.37 12.39 23.52
N LYS A 136 -8.53 11.09 23.24
CA LYS A 136 -7.51 10.07 23.59
C LYS A 136 -6.20 10.27 22.85
N LEU A 137 -6.25 10.55 21.54
CA LEU A 137 -5.06 10.81 20.74
C LEU A 137 -4.35 12.10 21.18
N GLY A 138 -5.12 13.14 21.52
CA GLY A 138 -4.58 14.40 22.03
C GLY A 138 -3.84 14.24 23.37
N ALA A 139 -4.29 13.33 24.24
CA ALA A 139 -3.59 13.01 25.49
C ALA A 139 -2.23 12.33 25.27
N LEU A 140 -2.03 11.72 24.09
CA LEU A 140 -0.76 11.11 23.66
C LEU A 140 0.03 12.00 22.70
N GLU A 141 -0.46 13.22 22.42
CA GLU A 141 0.12 14.16 21.47
C GLU A 141 0.27 13.58 20.05
N LEU A 142 -0.68 12.74 19.63
CA LEU A 142 -0.68 12.08 18.32
C LEU A 142 -1.69 12.74 17.37
N SER A 143 -1.22 13.20 16.21
CA SER A 143 -2.04 13.83 15.16
C SER A 143 -2.12 13.01 13.87
N ASP A 144 -1.00 12.46 13.41
CA ASP A 144 -0.90 11.60 12.23
C ASP A 144 -0.42 10.21 12.65
N VAL A 145 -1.37 9.27 12.77
CA VAL A 145 -1.12 8.00 13.45
C VAL A 145 -1.80 6.80 12.79
N LEU A 146 -1.01 5.74 12.62
CA LEU A 146 -1.52 4.39 12.35
C LEU A 146 -1.71 3.65 13.67
N ILE A 147 -2.94 3.25 13.98
CA ILE A 147 -3.28 2.46 15.16
C ILE A 147 -3.32 0.98 14.77
N ILE A 148 -2.53 0.16 15.45
CA ILE A 148 -2.49 -1.29 15.24
C ILE A 148 -2.88 -2.01 16.53
N SER A 149 -3.98 -2.77 16.44
CA SER A 149 -4.46 -3.64 17.50
C SER A 149 -4.46 -5.11 17.04
N GLU A 150 -4.60 -6.06 17.98
CA GLU A 150 -4.70 -7.47 17.62
C GLU A 150 -5.99 -7.75 16.83
N SER A 151 -7.11 -7.18 17.29
CA SER A 151 -8.40 -7.19 16.64
C SER A 151 -8.92 -5.77 16.49
N ILE A 152 -9.66 -5.52 15.40
CA ILE A 152 -10.29 -4.21 15.17
C ILE A 152 -11.61 -4.19 15.91
N ASP A 153 -11.68 -3.40 16.98
CA ASP A 153 -12.93 -3.10 17.67
C ASP A 153 -13.84 -2.21 16.79
N GLU A 154 -15.15 -2.49 16.78
CA GLU A 154 -16.09 -1.77 15.93
C GLU A 154 -16.21 -0.30 16.33
N ASN A 155 -16.18 0.00 17.63
CA ASN A 155 -16.30 1.39 18.08
C ASN A 155 -15.06 2.20 17.66
N LEU A 156 -13.87 1.61 17.81
CA LEU A 156 -12.61 2.20 17.34
C LEU A 156 -12.65 2.44 15.83
N TYR A 157 -13.06 1.45 15.04
CA TYR A 157 -13.16 1.56 13.58
C TYR A 157 -14.12 2.68 13.15
N LEU A 158 -15.32 2.70 13.73
CA LEU A 158 -16.34 3.71 13.42
C LEU A 158 -15.90 5.12 13.82
N ALA A 159 -15.19 5.26 14.94
CA ALA A 159 -14.70 6.55 15.42
C ALA A 159 -13.57 7.10 14.55
N ALA A 160 -12.67 6.24 14.04
CA ALA A 160 -11.50 6.62 13.27
C ALA A 160 -11.76 6.88 11.78
N ARG A 161 -12.70 6.14 11.15
CA ARG A 161 -12.98 6.20 9.70
C ARG A 161 -13.14 7.60 9.08
N ASN A 162 -13.62 8.57 9.84
CA ASN A 162 -13.86 9.95 9.36
C ASN A 162 -12.67 10.90 9.61
N LEU A 163 -11.59 10.43 10.23
CA LEU A 163 -10.39 11.22 10.51
C LEU A 163 -9.38 11.04 9.37
N PRO A 164 -8.89 12.12 8.74
CA PRO A 164 -8.05 12.03 7.55
C PRO A 164 -6.61 11.52 7.83
N HIS A 165 -6.10 11.74 9.04
CA HIS A 165 -4.72 11.41 9.45
C HIS A 165 -4.67 10.27 10.47
N VAL A 166 -5.74 9.50 10.59
CA VAL A 166 -5.82 8.37 11.52
C VAL A 166 -6.34 7.17 10.76
N ASP A 167 -5.60 6.07 10.80
CA ASP A 167 -6.06 4.79 10.27
C ASP A 167 -5.94 3.70 11.33
N VAL A 168 -6.80 2.71 11.24
CA VAL A 168 -6.89 1.60 12.21
C VAL A 168 -6.76 0.29 11.43
N ARG A 169 -5.77 -0.52 11.80
CA ARG A 169 -5.52 -1.82 11.18
C ARG A 169 -5.32 -2.88 12.26
N ASP A 170 -5.58 -4.12 11.90
CA ASP A 170 -5.08 -5.26 12.64
C ASP A 170 -3.66 -5.62 12.18
N VAL A 171 -3.03 -6.54 12.90
CA VAL A 171 -1.67 -7.01 12.59
C VAL A 171 -1.59 -7.68 11.22
N LEU A 172 -2.65 -8.36 10.77
CA LEU A 172 -2.70 -9.02 9.46
C LEU A 172 -2.94 -8.04 8.31
N GLY A 173 -3.70 -6.97 8.53
CA GLY A 173 -3.95 -5.88 7.59
C GLY A 173 -2.87 -4.79 7.58
N ALA A 174 -1.86 -4.91 8.45
CA ALA A 174 -0.69 -4.03 8.44
C ALA A 174 0.17 -4.29 7.21
N ASP A 175 0.54 -3.22 6.52
CA ASP A 175 1.29 -3.27 5.28
C ASP A 175 2.52 -2.34 5.28
N PRO A 176 3.54 -2.61 4.44
CA PRO A 176 4.76 -1.80 4.41
C PRO A 176 4.53 -0.32 4.10
N VAL A 177 3.50 0.00 3.31
CA VAL A 177 3.24 1.39 2.91
C VAL A 177 2.64 2.16 4.08
N SER A 178 1.59 1.63 4.71
CA SER A 178 0.96 2.27 5.88
C SER A 178 1.95 2.41 7.03
N LEU A 179 2.78 1.39 7.32
CA LEU A 179 3.80 1.48 8.38
C LEU A 179 4.83 2.59 8.14
N ILE A 180 5.11 2.94 6.89
CA ILE A 180 6.06 4.01 6.55
C ILE A 180 5.36 5.38 6.43
N ALA A 181 4.10 5.40 5.97
CA ALA A 181 3.38 6.61 5.58
C ALA A 181 2.96 7.50 6.75
N PHE A 182 2.50 6.93 7.86
CA PHE A 182 2.01 7.68 9.02
C PHE A 182 3.17 8.15 9.90
N GLU A 183 3.13 9.38 10.42
CA GLU A 183 4.20 9.93 11.25
C GLU A 183 4.52 9.05 12.47
N LYS A 184 3.50 8.62 13.21
CA LYS A 184 3.62 7.70 14.36
C LYS A 184 2.84 6.42 14.11
N VAL A 185 3.30 5.33 14.72
CA VAL A 185 2.61 4.04 14.71
C VAL A 185 2.33 3.64 16.16
N LEU A 186 1.06 3.66 16.55
CA LEU A 186 0.60 3.23 17.85
C LEU A 186 0.27 1.74 17.81
N VAL A 187 0.88 0.94 18.69
CA VAL A 187 0.71 -0.51 18.73
C VAL A 187 0.34 -0.95 20.14
N THR A 188 -0.68 -1.81 20.27
CA THR A 188 -1.01 -2.41 21.58
C THR A 188 -0.03 -3.53 21.93
N VAL A 189 0.17 -3.80 23.21
CA VAL A 189 1.03 -4.92 23.66
C VAL A 189 0.58 -6.26 23.05
N ALA A 190 -0.72 -6.48 22.91
CA ALA A 190 -1.27 -7.67 22.26
C ALA A 190 -0.88 -7.76 20.77
N ALA A 191 -1.01 -6.66 20.02
CA ALA A 191 -0.58 -6.58 18.63
C ALA A 191 0.92 -6.81 18.47
N LEU A 192 1.72 -6.30 19.41
CA LEU A 192 3.16 -6.42 19.40
C LEU A 192 3.62 -7.87 19.55
N LYS A 193 3.03 -8.62 20.49
CA LYS A 193 3.25 -10.08 20.62
C LYS A 193 2.85 -10.83 19.36
N LYS A 194 1.78 -10.40 18.69
CA LYS A 194 1.34 -11.03 17.43
C LYS A 194 2.31 -10.78 16.29
N PHE A 195 2.93 -9.59 16.22
CA PHE A 195 4.03 -9.34 15.28
C PHE A 195 5.21 -10.28 15.52
N GLU A 196 5.58 -10.55 16.78
CA GLU A 196 6.64 -11.51 17.09
C GLU A 196 6.32 -12.93 16.65
N GLU A 197 5.08 -13.39 16.80
CA GLU A 197 4.66 -14.71 16.34
C GLU A 197 4.76 -14.84 14.80
N LEU A 198 4.32 -13.80 14.08
CA LEU A 198 4.27 -13.82 12.61
C LEU A 198 5.63 -13.58 11.94
N LEU A 199 6.44 -12.73 12.58
CA LEU A 199 7.73 -12.28 12.08
C LEU A 199 8.90 -12.93 12.80
N GLY A 200 8.70 -13.77 13.82
CA GLY A 200 9.75 -14.63 14.39
C GLY A 200 10.43 -15.52 13.37
#